data_AF-A0A257AQ85-F1
#
_entry.id   AF-A0A257AQ85-F1
#
_cell.length_a   1.000
_cell.length_b   1.000
_cell.length_c   1.000
_cell.angle_alpha   90.00
_cell.angle_beta   90.00
_cell.angle_gamma   90.00
#
_symmetry.space_group_name_H-M   'P 1'
#
loop_
_entity.id
_entity.type
_entity.pdbx_description
1 polymer ?
#
loop_
_entity_poly.entity_id
_entity_poly.type
_entity_poly.pdbx_seq_one_letter_code
_entity_poly.pdbx_strand_id
1 'polypeptide(L)'
;MKKIWWVVIVPGILAVAAGAFVLLLFLIKLLWAWTVPDLFPGAVEQGLVVGTISWVTALKLAVFVAVLSGLASALASRHGSKEG
;
A
#
# COMPACT_ATOMS: atom_id res chain seq x y z
N MET A 1 31.03 1.26 20.67
CA MET A 1 30.04 2.35 20.50
C MET A 1 29.26 2.32 19.16
N LYS A 2 29.12 1.16 18.48
CA LYS A 2 28.33 1.05 17.22
C LYS A 2 26.89 0.54 17.40
N LYS A 3 26.57 -0.11 18.53
CA LYS A 3 25.25 -0.72 18.77
C LYS A 3 24.15 0.28 19.16
N ILE A 4 24.49 1.38 19.84
CA ILE A 4 23.51 2.38 20.31
C ILE A 4 22.80 3.08 19.14
N TRP A 5 23.49 3.26 18.02
CA TRP A 5 22.98 3.96 16.84
C TRP A 5 21.91 3.13 16.10
N TRP A 6 22.08 1.81 16.06
CA TRP A 6 21.09 0.89 15.51
C TRP A 6 19.76 0.89 16.30
N VAL A 7 19.83 1.07 17.62
CA VAL A 7 18.63 1.10 18.48
C VAL A 7 17.78 2.35 18.24
N VAL A 8 18.35 3.44 17.73
CA VAL A 8 17.60 4.68 17.42
C VAL A 8 17.11 4.67 15.97
N ILE A 9 17.89 4.13 15.04
CA ILE A 9 17.56 4.14 13.61
C ILE A 9 16.45 3.16 13.28
N VAL A 10 16.50 1.95 13.83
CA VAL A 10 15.50 0.91 13.55
C VAL A 10 14.08 1.37 13.90
N PRO A 11 13.78 1.91 15.09
CA PRO A 11 12.43 2.40 15.40
C PRO A 11 12.05 3.64 14.57
N GLY A 12 13.01 4.50 14.22
CA GLY A 12 12.74 5.66 13.35
C GLY A 12 12.29 5.24 11.94
N ILE A 13 13.02 4.31 11.31
CA ILE A 13 12.65 3.76 10.00
C ILE A 13 11.31 3.03 10.08
N LEU A 14 11.11 2.25 11.15
CA LEU A 14 9.86 1.52 11.36
C LEU A 14 8.66 2.46 11.51
N ALA A 15 8.81 3.57 12.24
CA ALA A 15 7.77 4.58 12.40
C ALA A 15 7.42 5.28 11.08
N VAL A 16 8.43 5.63 10.27
CA VAL A 16 8.21 6.21 8.94
C VAL A 16 7.50 5.22 8.01
N ALA A 17 7.94 3.96 8.00
CA ALA A 17 7.31 2.91 7.18
C ALA A 17 5.86 2.66 7.60
N ALA A 18 5.58 2.60 8.91
CA ALA A 18 4.22 2.46 9.44
C ALA A 18 3.35 3.67 9.07
N GLY A 19 3.89 4.90 9.19
CA GLY A 19 3.20 6.11 8.77
C GLY A 19 2.85 6.12 7.28
N ALA A 20 3.82 5.78 6.43
CA ALA A 20 3.59 5.64 4.98
C ALA A 20 2.54 4.57 4.66
N PHE A 21 2.57 3.43 5.35
CA PHE A 21 1.58 2.37 5.18
C PHE A 21 0.16 2.83 5.55
N VAL A 22 0.00 3.54 6.68
CA VAL A 22 -1.29 4.11 7.10
C VAL A 22 -1.79 5.15 6.10
N LEU A 23 -0.91 6.02 5.60
CA LEU A 23 -1.24 6.99 4.56
C LEU A 23 -1.71 6.32 3.28
N LEU A 24 -1.01 5.28 2.82
CA LEU A 24 -1.39 4.50 1.64
C LEU A 24 -2.76 3.83 1.83
N LEU A 25 -3.01 3.25 3.00
CA LEU A 25 -4.30 2.67 3.39
C LEU A 25 -5.43 3.68 3.28
N PHE A 26 -5.19 4.89 3.79
CA PHE A 26 -6.15 5.99 3.75
C PHE A 26 -6.40 6.46 2.31
N LEU A 27 -5.33 6.60 1.51
CA LEU A 27 -5.42 6.92 0.09
C LEU A 27 -6.26 5.88 -0.65
N ILE A 28 -5.98 4.58 -0.49
CA ILE A 28 -6.74 3.50 -1.14
C ILE A 28 -8.22 3.60 -0.78
N LYS A 29 -8.55 3.79 0.50
CA LYS A 29 -9.93 3.87 0.95
C LYS A 29 -10.66 5.09 0.39
N LEU A 30 -10.00 6.25 0.38
CA LEU A 30 -10.57 7.51 -0.10
C LEU A 30 -10.72 7.48 -1.63
N LEU A 31 -9.71 6.99 -2.34
CA LEU A 31 -9.74 6.81 -3.78
C LEU A 31 -10.84 5.82 -4.16
N TRP A 32 -10.97 4.69 -3.44
CA TRP A 32 -12.02 3.69 -3.72
C TRP A 32 -13.42 4.25 -3.56
N ALA A 33 -13.67 4.96 -2.46
CA ALA A 33 -14.97 5.59 -2.20
C ALA A 33 -15.34 6.64 -3.25
N TRP A 34 -14.35 7.14 -4.01
CA TRP A 34 -14.59 8.10 -5.09
C TRP A 34 -14.63 7.43 -6.47
N THR A 35 -13.62 6.63 -6.84
CA THR A 35 -13.48 6.07 -8.18
C THR A 35 -14.44 4.92 -8.47
N VAL A 36 -14.77 4.08 -7.47
CA VAL A 36 -15.62 2.92 -7.71
C VAL A 36 -17.07 3.29 -7.97
N PRO A 37 -17.69 4.22 -7.20
CA PRO A 37 -19.03 4.70 -7.53
C PRO A 37 -19.09 5.41 -8.89
N ASP A 38 -18.03 6.12 -9.28
CA ASP A 38 -17.98 6.89 -10.53
C ASP A 38 -17.75 5.99 -11.76
N LEU A 39 -16.90 4.95 -11.63
CA LEU A 39 -16.65 3.99 -12.71
C LEU A 39 -17.80 2.98 -12.89
N PHE A 40 -18.48 2.63 -11.81
CA PHE A 40 -19.52 1.60 -11.82
C PHE A 40 -20.80 2.00 -11.08
N PRO A 41 -21.46 3.10 -11.48
CA PRO A 41 -22.64 3.61 -10.79
C PRO A 41 -23.76 2.56 -10.73
N GLY A 42 -24.11 1.96 -11.88
CA GLY A 42 -25.18 0.95 -11.94
C GLY A 42 -24.85 -0.37 -11.22
N ALA A 43 -23.57 -0.76 -11.12
CA ALA A 43 -23.20 -1.98 -10.40
C ALA A 43 -23.18 -1.78 -8.88
N VAL A 44 -22.90 -0.55 -8.42
CA VAL A 44 -23.03 -0.16 -7.02
C VAL A 44 -24.50 -0.08 -6.61
N GLU A 45 -25.37 0.49 -7.46
CA GLU A 45 -26.82 0.54 -7.21
C GLU A 45 -27.47 -0.85 -7.15
N GLN A 46 -27.02 -1.79 -7.98
CA GLN A 46 -27.49 -3.17 -7.98
C GLN A 46 -26.90 -4.02 -6.84
N GLY A 47 -26.03 -3.45 -6.00
CA GLY A 47 -25.38 -4.16 -4.89
C GLY A 47 -24.35 -5.22 -5.33
N LEU A 48 -23.97 -5.23 -6.61
CA LEU A 48 -22.95 -6.13 -7.15
C LEU A 48 -21.54 -5.69 -6.77
N VAL A 49 -21.36 -4.39 -6.54
CA VAL A 49 -20.09 -3.78 -6.13
C VAL A 49 -20.33 -2.91 -4.89
N VAL A 50 -19.49 -3.07 -3.86
CA VAL A 50 -19.62 -2.27 -2.63
C VAL A 50 -18.93 -0.92 -2.84
N GLY A 51 -19.70 0.18 -2.80
CA GLY A 51 -19.18 1.54 -2.91
C GLY A 51 -18.28 1.95 -1.74
N THR A 52 -18.47 1.37 -0.56
CA THR A 52 -17.65 1.63 0.64
C THR A 52 -16.98 0.37 1.17
N ILE A 53 -15.66 0.28 1.03
CA ILE A 53 -14.91 -0.87 1.55
C ILE A 53 -14.72 -0.82 3.06
N SER A 54 -14.80 -2.00 3.69
CA SER A 54 -14.44 -2.16 5.10
C SER A 54 -12.95 -1.88 5.32
N TRP A 55 -12.58 -1.52 6.55
CA TRP A 55 -11.17 -1.32 6.93
C TRP A 55 -10.30 -2.58 6.67
N VAL A 56 -10.86 -3.76 6.88
CA VAL A 56 -10.17 -5.04 6.62
C VAL A 56 -9.96 -5.26 5.13
N THR A 57 -10.96 -4.91 4.30
CA THR A 57 -10.85 -5.00 2.83
C THR A 57 -9.79 -4.04 2.31
N ALA A 58 -9.76 -2.81 2.81
CA ALA A 58 -8.73 -1.83 2.47
C ALA A 58 -7.33 -2.31 2.88
N LEU A 59 -7.19 -2.97 4.04
CA LEU A 59 -5.93 -3.55 4.50
C LEU A 59 -5.44 -4.66 3.57
N LYS A 60 -6.33 -5.56 3.16
CA LYS A 60 -6.00 -6.60 2.17
C LYS A 60 -5.47 -6.00 0.87
N LEU A 61 -6.12 -4.97 0.35
CA LEU A 61 -5.66 -4.25 -0.85
C LEU A 61 -4.30 -3.60 -0.65
N ALA A 62 -4.09 -2.90 0.47
CA ALA A 62 -2.81 -2.27 0.78
C ALA A 62 -1.67 -3.27 0.88
N VAL A 63 -1.89 -4.41 1.53
CA VAL A 63 -0.90 -5.51 1.59
C VAL A 63 -0.63 -6.06 0.20
N PHE A 64 -1.67 -6.29 -0.61
CA PHE A 64 -1.51 -6.81 -1.97
C PHE A 64 -0.68 -5.87 -2.85
N VAL A 65 -0.97 -4.57 -2.81
CA VAL A 65 -0.21 -3.53 -3.53
C VAL A 65 1.22 -3.44 -3.00
N ALA A 66 1.44 -3.49 -1.69
CA ALA A 66 2.77 -3.46 -1.11
C ALA A 66 3.62 -4.66 -1.54
N VAL A 67 3.03 -5.87 -1.55
CA VAL A 67 3.70 -7.09 -2.03
C VAL A 67 4.03 -6.99 -3.51
N LEU A 68 3.08 -6.55 -4.35
CA LEU A 68 3.32 -6.36 -5.79
C LEU A 68 4.40 -5.31 -6.07
N SER A 69 4.35 -4.18 -5.37
CA SER A 69 5.38 -3.14 -5.48
C SER A 69 6.74 -3.66 -5.05
N GLY A 70 6.82 -4.40 -3.94
CA GLY A 70 8.05 -5.02 -3.47
C GLY A 70 8.62 -6.03 -4.47
N LEU A 71 7.77 -6.87 -5.07
CA LEU A 71 8.16 -7.81 -6.13
C LEU A 71 8.62 -7.08 -7.40
N ALA A 72 7.90 -6.06 -7.84
CA ALA A 72 8.25 -5.26 -9.01
C ALA A 72 9.61 -4.56 -8.81
N SER A 73 9.85 -3.97 -7.64
CA SER A 73 11.15 -3.38 -7.28
C SER A 73 12.27 -4.42 -7.21
N ALA A 74 12.00 -5.62 -6.69
CA ALA A 74 12.98 -6.70 -6.66
C ALA A 74 13.35 -7.19 -8.07
N LEU A 75 12.37 -7.29 -8.98
CA LEU A 75 12.64 -7.61 -10.39
C LEU A 75 13.39 -6.48 -11.10
N ALA A 76 12.99 -5.22 -10.90
CA ALA A 76 13.68 -4.07 -11.50
C ALA A 76 15.15 -3.97 -11.06
N SER A 77 15.43 -4.29 -9.79
CA SER A 77 16.79 -4.32 -9.24
C SER A 77 17.68 -5.39 -9.90
N ARG A 78 17.11 -6.48 -10.43
CA ARG A 78 17.88 -7.50 -11.17
C ARG A 78 18.32 -7.04 -12.56
N HIS A 79 17.64 -6.08 -13.17
CA HIS A 79 17.98 -5.57 -14.50
C HIS A 79 19.17 -4.60 -14.45
N GLY A 80 19.26 -3.77 -13.41
CA GLY A 80 20.40 -2.85 -13.23
C GLY A 80 21.73 -3.53 -12.87
N SER A 81 21.72 -4.79 -12.44
CA SER A 81 22.93 -5.53 -12.06
C SER A 81 23.67 -6.17 -13.24
N LYS A 82 23.14 -6.11 -14.48
CA LYS A 82 23.78 -6.70 -15.67
C LYS A 82 24.54 -5.71 -16.55
N GLU A 83 24.53 -4.42 -16.20
CA GLU A 83 25.21 -3.35 -16.95
C GLU A 83 26.41 -2.73 -16.21
N GLY A 84 26.85 -3.32 -15.09
CA GLY A 84 28.02 -2.89 -14.31
C GLY A 84 29.23 -3.81 -14.49
#